data_AF-A0A2N2ZVE5-F1
#
_entry.id   AF-A0A2N2ZVE5-F1
#
_cell.length_a   1.000
_cell.length_b   1.000
_cell.length_c   1.000
_cell.angle_alpha   90.00
_cell.angle_beta   90.00
_cell.angle_gamma   90.00
#
_symmetry.space_group_name_H-M   'P 1'
#
loop_
_entity.id
_entity.type
_entity.pdbx_description
1 polymer ?
#
loop_
_entity_poly.entity_id
_entity_poly.type
_entity_poly.pdbx_seq_one_letter_code
_entity_poly.pdbx_strand_id
1 'polypeptide(L)'
;MLNKGYLKPVISIEKIGKIRFLTGIVIGILVAFLASYFLNYSRESMRMLTFFADPLILSEKEFRLYDLFFAAFSTSFGFGFTIAYWAGGRNPNIKRRYLMTFVASNAWMVSIVAFALVARYGSNLPIIMYGLYGYDGQFDLLNDYWYIFIMIPAYVFFAHWNTIRLVFRTRFWVIISIGFYLIISFSLYKTTAADRNILNQTYYSRHKQRFDFIDSEFDKASRIGIFFSDTTKEILRKENAERTTDLVYKLKNAFQTDSIIPVDTLILQKIVIHNMNKHGLYLYGHNKDRDLNWPYALPEQIYNQILKNDVNSKETELLFEILAEQIAIFTAPENAREGRKKYTFYEHEKSNFKRNLMSITETIQSRLLQVVRKLRSEKSFEKYHYLIPEFEFDDYNGRQKHFDLKLTE
;
A
#
# COMPACT_ATOMS: atom_id res chain seq x y z
N MET A 1 -21.75 45.29 46.34
CA MET A 1 -22.25 43.89 46.44
C MET A 1 -22.39 43.32 45.03
N LEU A 2 -21.65 42.25 44.69
CA LEU A 2 -21.86 41.53 43.43
C LEU A 2 -23.23 40.81 43.49
N ASN A 3 -24.15 41.19 42.61
CA ASN A 3 -25.49 40.58 42.54
C ASN A 3 -25.41 39.05 42.41
N LYS A 4 -26.28 38.34 43.14
CA LYS A 4 -26.51 36.89 42.99
C LYS A 4 -26.73 36.59 41.50
N GLY A 5 -25.80 35.88 40.87
CA GLY A 5 -25.86 35.51 39.45
C GLY A 5 -24.61 35.79 38.62
N TYR A 6 -23.61 36.52 39.15
CA TYR A 6 -22.36 36.80 38.43
C TYR A 6 -21.35 35.63 38.39
N LEU A 7 -21.44 34.68 39.34
CA LEU A 7 -20.50 33.57 39.43
C LEU A 7 -21.00 32.37 38.63
N LYS A 8 -20.14 31.83 37.73
CA LYS A 8 -20.42 30.62 36.95
C LYS A 8 -20.86 29.47 37.87
N PRO A 9 -22.02 28.83 37.62
CA PRO A 9 -22.47 27.70 38.43
C PRO A 9 -21.49 26.51 38.32
N VAL A 10 -21.29 25.78 39.42
CA VAL A 10 -20.62 24.46 39.35
C VAL A 10 -21.49 23.50 38.54
N ILE A 11 -20.89 22.75 37.62
CA ILE A 11 -21.61 21.73 36.85
C ILE A 11 -22.12 20.62 37.80
N SER A 12 -23.39 20.24 37.63
CA SER A 12 -24.01 19.15 38.38
C SER A 12 -25.11 18.51 37.55
N ILE A 13 -25.41 17.24 37.82
CA ILE A 13 -26.47 16.47 37.15
C ILE A 13 -27.82 17.20 37.27
N GLU A 14 -28.12 17.77 38.43
CA GLU A 14 -29.36 18.51 38.67
C GLU A 14 -29.51 19.74 37.78
N LYS A 15 -28.41 20.46 37.52
CA LYS A 15 -28.43 21.67 36.66
C LYS A 15 -28.59 21.36 35.19
N ILE A 16 -28.27 20.14 34.76
CA ILE A 16 -28.50 19.64 33.40
C ILE A 16 -29.88 18.97 33.30
N GLY A 17 -30.33 18.35 34.39
CA GLY A 17 -31.52 17.49 34.48
C GLY A 17 -31.13 16.02 34.43
N LYS A 18 -31.60 15.19 35.39
CA LYS A 18 -31.18 13.78 35.54
C LYS A 18 -31.40 12.95 34.28
N ILE A 19 -32.62 12.97 33.74
CA ILE A 19 -32.99 12.22 32.52
C ILE A 19 -32.11 12.68 31.36
N ARG A 20 -32.04 13.99 31.17
CA ARG A 20 -31.28 14.60 30.08
C ARG A 20 -29.78 14.29 30.16
N PHE A 21 -29.23 14.30 31.36
CA PHE A 21 -27.85 13.94 31.62
C PHE A 21 -27.59 12.51 31.16
N LEU A 22 -28.41 11.56 31.63
CA LEU A 22 -28.30 10.14 31.29
C LEU A 22 -28.52 9.87 29.80
N THR A 23 -29.57 10.45 29.20
CA THR A 23 -29.86 10.30 27.76
C THR A 23 -28.71 10.83 26.90
N GLY A 24 -28.10 11.96 27.27
CA GLY A 24 -26.95 12.49 26.56
C GLY A 24 -25.73 11.56 26.60
N ILE A 25 -25.50 10.88 27.73
CA ILE A 25 -24.42 9.87 27.85
C ILE A 25 -24.71 8.69 26.93
N VAL A 26 -25.93 8.15 26.98
CA VAL A 26 -26.34 7.01 26.13
C VAL A 26 -26.19 7.35 24.65
N ILE A 27 -26.65 8.54 24.23
CA ILE A 27 -26.49 9.02 22.85
C ILE A 27 -25.01 9.10 22.48
N GLY A 28 -24.17 9.68 23.34
CA GLY A 28 -22.74 9.81 23.06
C GLY A 28 -22.03 8.46 22.91
N ILE A 29 -22.34 7.49 23.77
CA ILE A 29 -21.79 6.14 23.69
C ILE A 29 -22.24 5.44 22.40
N LEU A 30 -23.53 5.53 22.06
CA LEU A 30 -24.07 4.94 20.84
C LEU A 30 -23.40 5.54 19.59
N VAL A 31 -23.26 6.87 19.55
CA VAL A 31 -22.58 7.58 18.45
C VAL A 31 -21.11 7.20 18.38
N ALA A 32 -20.42 7.09 19.51
CA ALA A 32 -19.02 6.65 19.55
C ALA A 32 -18.87 5.21 19.02
N PHE A 33 -19.77 4.31 19.38
CA PHE A 33 -19.78 2.95 18.85
C PHE A 33 -19.98 2.92 17.33
N LEU A 34 -21.01 3.61 16.82
CA LEU A 34 -21.31 3.69 15.40
C LEU A 34 -20.15 4.32 14.61
N ALA A 35 -19.55 5.40 15.13
CA ALA A 35 -18.41 6.05 14.51
C ALA A 35 -17.17 5.15 14.47
N SER A 36 -16.87 4.44 15.57
CA SER A 36 -15.71 3.54 15.65
C SER A 36 -15.87 2.37 14.70
N TYR A 37 -17.05 1.76 14.67
CA TYR A 37 -17.38 0.70 13.73
C TYR A 37 -17.26 1.19 12.28
N PHE A 38 -17.86 2.33 11.95
CA PHE A 38 -17.79 2.90 10.61
C PHE A 38 -16.35 3.21 10.17
N LEU A 39 -15.53 3.81 11.03
CA LEU A 39 -14.14 4.16 10.69
C LEU A 39 -13.27 2.91 10.49
N ASN A 40 -13.41 1.89 11.34
CA ASN A 40 -12.67 0.63 11.19
C ASN A 40 -13.04 -0.11 9.89
N TYR A 41 -14.33 -0.27 9.59
CA TYR A 41 -14.77 -0.97 8.39
C TYR A 41 -14.54 -0.17 7.11
N SER A 42 -14.71 1.16 7.17
CA SER A 42 -14.38 2.02 6.03
C SER A 42 -12.89 1.94 5.70
N ARG A 43 -11.97 1.96 6.69
CA ARG A 43 -10.54 1.73 6.44
C ARG A 43 -10.31 0.44 5.66
N GLU A 44 -10.89 -0.69 6.07
CA GLU A 44 -10.69 -1.97 5.39
C GLU A 44 -11.28 -1.97 3.96
N SER A 45 -12.46 -1.36 3.79
CA SER A 45 -13.05 -1.18 2.46
C SER A 45 -12.17 -0.31 1.56
N MET A 46 -11.57 0.73 2.12
CA MET A 46 -10.65 1.61 1.40
C MET A 46 -9.32 0.92 1.08
N ARG A 47 -8.77 0.11 1.99
CA ARG A 47 -7.60 -0.75 1.70
C ARG A 47 -7.91 -1.73 0.57
N MET A 48 -9.13 -2.26 0.50
CA MET A 48 -9.54 -3.12 -0.62
C MET A 48 -9.48 -2.38 -1.97
N LEU A 49 -9.79 -1.08 -2.02
CA LEU A 49 -9.67 -0.29 -3.25
C LEU A 49 -8.22 -0.16 -3.76
N THR A 50 -7.22 -0.30 -2.88
CA THR A 50 -5.80 -0.27 -3.27
C THR A 50 -5.32 -1.55 -3.97
N PHE A 51 -6.15 -2.59 -4.08
CA PHE A 51 -5.80 -3.84 -4.78
C PHE A 51 -5.60 -3.70 -6.30
N PHE A 52 -5.95 -2.54 -6.87
CA PHE A 52 -5.64 -2.23 -8.26
C PHE A 52 -4.18 -1.78 -8.45
N ALA A 53 -3.44 -1.53 -7.36
CA ALA A 53 -2.02 -1.20 -7.33
C ALA A 53 -1.32 -2.06 -6.26
N ASP A 54 -0.35 -1.52 -5.52
CA ASP A 54 0.23 -2.19 -4.36
C ASP A 54 -0.63 -1.93 -3.11
N PRO A 55 -1.26 -2.96 -2.52
CA PRO A 55 -2.16 -2.73 -1.41
C PRO A 55 -1.41 -2.28 -0.16
N LEU A 56 -2.06 -1.43 0.62
CA LEU A 56 -1.58 -1.04 1.93
C LEU A 56 -1.62 -2.25 2.88
N ILE A 57 -0.47 -2.90 3.09
CA ILE A 57 -0.29 -3.98 4.06
C ILE A 57 0.31 -3.40 5.32
N LEU A 58 -0.48 -3.35 6.38
CA LEU A 58 -0.04 -2.86 7.68
C LEU A 58 0.45 -4.04 8.53
N SER A 59 1.48 -3.76 9.33
CA SER A 59 1.93 -4.61 10.42
C SER A 59 0.94 -4.61 11.58
N GLU A 60 1.08 -5.58 12.48
CA GLU A 60 0.21 -5.69 13.65
C GLU A 60 0.29 -4.44 14.55
N LYS A 61 1.48 -3.84 14.69
CA LYS A 61 1.68 -2.63 15.50
C LYS A 61 0.91 -1.44 14.92
N GLU A 62 1.01 -1.23 13.62
CA GLU A 62 0.33 -0.15 12.91
C GLU A 62 -1.19 -0.29 12.99
N PHE A 63 -1.69 -1.51 12.82
CA PHE A 63 -3.10 -1.78 13.01
C PHE A 63 -3.58 -1.41 14.42
N ARG A 64 -2.85 -1.85 15.46
CA ARG A 64 -3.21 -1.52 16.85
C ARG A 64 -3.25 -0.01 17.09
N LEU A 65 -2.31 0.74 16.50
CA LEU A 65 -2.27 2.20 16.59
C LEU A 65 -3.51 2.83 15.94
N TYR A 66 -3.86 2.42 14.71
CA TYR A 66 -5.04 2.94 14.02
C TYR A 66 -6.36 2.64 14.75
N ASP A 67 -6.51 1.42 15.28
CA ASP A 67 -7.76 1.07 15.98
C ASP A 67 -7.88 1.84 17.29
N LEU A 68 -6.76 2.00 18.01
CA LEU A 68 -6.73 2.80 19.23
C LEU A 68 -7.07 4.26 18.90
N PHE A 69 -6.52 4.78 17.80
CA PHE A 69 -6.85 6.10 17.30
C PHE A 69 -8.35 6.24 16.98
N PHE A 70 -8.93 5.34 16.19
CA PHE A 70 -10.35 5.43 15.83
C PHE A 70 -11.26 5.26 17.05
N ALA A 71 -10.92 4.40 17.99
CA ALA A 71 -11.66 4.25 19.24
C ALA A 71 -11.59 5.51 20.12
N ALA A 72 -10.39 6.06 20.29
CA ALA A 72 -10.12 7.29 21.02
C ALA A 72 -10.83 8.50 20.39
N PHE A 73 -10.72 8.63 19.06
CA PHE A 73 -11.37 9.67 18.28
C PHE A 73 -12.89 9.58 18.37
N SER A 74 -13.44 8.39 18.17
CA SER A 74 -14.90 8.16 18.22
C SER A 74 -15.46 8.44 19.61
N THR A 75 -14.70 8.15 20.67
CA THR A 75 -15.08 8.50 22.04
C THR A 75 -15.12 10.03 22.23
N SER A 76 -14.12 10.77 21.74
CA SER A 76 -14.12 12.24 21.76
C SER A 76 -15.28 12.82 20.94
N PHE A 77 -15.55 12.24 19.77
CA PHE A 77 -16.65 12.63 18.88
C PHE A 77 -18.01 12.40 19.53
N GLY A 78 -18.25 11.21 20.10
CA GLY A 78 -19.46 10.90 20.86
C GLY A 78 -19.66 11.81 22.07
N PHE A 79 -18.58 12.21 22.74
CA PHE A 79 -18.64 13.18 23.83
C PHE A 79 -19.13 14.56 23.36
N GLY A 80 -18.77 14.98 22.14
CA GLY A 80 -19.33 16.17 21.50
C GLY A 80 -20.85 16.12 21.38
N PHE A 81 -21.41 14.97 20.98
CA PHE A 81 -22.86 14.75 20.91
C PHE A 81 -23.53 14.78 22.29
N THR A 82 -22.90 14.18 23.31
CA THR A 82 -23.37 14.28 24.70
C THR A 82 -23.52 15.74 25.12
N ILE A 83 -22.51 16.57 24.83
CA ILE A 83 -22.52 17.99 25.19
C ILE A 83 -23.57 18.76 24.42
N ALA A 84 -23.65 18.56 23.10
CA ALA A 84 -24.67 19.20 22.27
C ALA A 84 -26.08 18.89 22.80
N TYR A 85 -26.32 17.64 23.18
CA TYR A 85 -27.57 17.21 23.78
C TYR A 85 -27.82 17.82 25.16
N TRP A 86 -26.82 17.92 26.03
CA TRP A 86 -26.91 18.59 27.34
C TRP A 86 -27.10 20.10 27.25
N ALA A 87 -26.66 20.72 26.14
CA ALA A 87 -26.70 22.17 25.94
C ALA A 87 -27.99 22.65 25.24
N GLY A 88 -28.62 21.86 24.36
CA GLY A 88 -29.86 22.19 23.60
C GLY A 88 -31.19 22.35 24.37
N GLY A 89 -31.19 22.84 25.62
CA GLY A 89 -32.38 22.82 26.49
C GLY A 89 -33.00 24.20 26.64
N ARG A 90 -34.29 24.25 26.98
CA ARG A 90 -34.96 25.54 27.23
C ARG A 90 -34.48 26.12 28.56
N ASN A 91 -33.79 27.26 28.51
CA ASN A 91 -33.42 28.04 29.68
C ASN A 91 -34.22 29.35 29.69
N PRO A 92 -34.94 29.67 30.77
CA PRO A 92 -35.71 30.92 30.85
C PRO A 92 -34.82 32.17 30.89
N ASN A 93 -33.55 32.05 31.29
CA ASN A 93 -32.60 33.17 31.26
C ASN A 93 -31.98 33.33 29.86
N ILE A 94 -32.25 34.45 29.19
CA ILE A 94 -31.83 34.76 27.82
C ILE A 94 -30.29 34.69 27.65
N LYS A 95 -29.52 35.29 28.57
CA LYS A 95 -28.04 35.28 28.50
C LYS A 95 -27.49 33.87 28.63
N ARG A 96 -28.06 33.08 29.54
CA ARG A 96 -27.68 31.66 29.72
C ARG A 96 -28.12 30.80 28.55
N ARG A 97 -29.28 31.08 27.96
CA ARG A 97 -29.78 30.44 26.73
C ARG A 97 -28.80 30.65 25.58
N TYR A 98 -28.38 31.90 25.33
CA TYR A 98 -27.39 32.21 24.29
C TYR A 98 -26.08 31.43 24.49
N LEU A 99 -25.52 31.45 25.69
CA LEU A 99 -24.29 30.72 26.00
C LEU A 99 -24.45 29.21 25.82
N MET A 100 -25.59 28.64 26.22
CA MET A 100 -25.88 27.21 26.01
C MET A 100 -26.05 26.86 24.53
N THR A 101 -26.71 27.71 23.75
CA THR A 101 -26.78 27.55 22.29
C THR A 101 -25.39 27.61 21.67
N PHE A 102 -24.55 28.55 22.08
CA PHE A 102 -23.15 28.63 21.65
C PHE A 102 -22.39 27.35 21.98
N VAL A 103 -22.57 26.79 23.19
CA VAL A 103 -21.94 25.50 23.57
C VAL A 103 -22.39 24.37 22.66
N ALA A 104 -23.69 24.27 22.37
CA ALA A 104 -24.22 23.26 21.47
C ALA A 104 -23.66 23.41 20.05
N SER A 105 -23.70 24.63 19.49
CA SER A 105 -23.19 24.92 18.15
C SER A 105 -21.69 24.63 18.03
N ASN A 106 -20.89 25.01 19.04
CA ASN A 106 -19.46 24.72 19.01
C ASN A 106 -19.16 23.22 19.16
N ALA A 107 -19.92 22.50 20.00
CA ALA A 107 -19.78 21.05 20.10
C ALA A 107 -20.08 20.36 18.75
N TRP A 108 -21.12 20.79 18.03
CA TRP A 108 -21.38 20.33 16.67
C TRP A 108 -20.24 20.68 15.70
N MET A 109 -19.81 21.93 15.68
CA MET A 109 -18.76 22.40 14.78
C MET A 109 -17.45 21.64 14.98
N VAL A 110 -16.97 21.53 16.22
CA VAL A 110 -15.73 20.80 16.54
C VAL A 110 -15.85 19.34 16.13
N SER A 111 -16.99 18.68 16.43
CA SER A 111 -17.20 17.27 16.08
C SER A 111 -17.20 17.07 14.56
N ILE A 112 -17.94 17.89 13.82
CA ILE A 112 -18.05 17.78 12.35
C ILE A 112 -16.72 18.08 11.68
N VAL A 113 -16.03 19.15 12.08
CA VAL A 113 -14.71 19.51 11.50
C VAL A 113 -13.70 18.41 11.79
N ALA A 114 -13.65 17.90 13.02
CA ALA A 114 -12.74 16.82 13.35
C ALA A 114 -13.05 15.55 12.57
N PHE A 115 -14.32 15.20 12.41
CA PHE A 115 -14.74 14.04 11.61
C PHE A 115 -14.39 14.22 10.13
N ALA A 116 -14.60 15.42 9.58
CA ALA A 116 -14.23 15.74 8.20
C ALA A 116 -12.72 15.68 7.98
N LEU A 117 -11.91 16.13 8.95
CA LEU A 117 -10.45 15.99 8.91
C LEU A 117 -10.03 14.51 8.92
N VAL A 118 -10.57 13.71 9.83
CA VAL A 118 -10.23 12.27 9.92
C VAL A 118 -10.70 11.52 8.67
N ALA A 119 -11.89 11.82 8.14
CA ALA A 119 -12.34 11.23 6.88
C ALA A 119 -11.43 11.64 5.71
N ARG A 120 -11.11 12.93 5.57
CA ARG A 120 -10.34 13.40 4.41
C ARG A 120 -8.88 12.94 4.43
N TYR A 121 -8.21 13.07 5.57
CA TYR A 121 -6.79 12.76 5.71
C TYR A 121 -6.53 11.31 6.15
N GLY A 122 -7.48 10.67 6.83
CA GLY A 122 -7.37 9.28 7.28
C GLY A 122 -7.88 8.25 6.28
N SER A 123 -8.81 8.60 5.37
CA SER A 123 -9.26 7.69 4.32
C SER A 123 -8.90 8.15 2.91
N ASN A 124 -9.26 9.37 2.50
CA ASN A 124 -9.15 9.73 1.07
C ASN A 124 -7.71 9.94 0.60
N LEU A 125 -6.89 10.65 1.39
CA LEU A 125 -5.50 10.92 1.01
C LEU A 125 -4.67 9.63 0.90
N PRO A 126 -4.69 8.70 1.88
CA PRO A 126 -4.01 7.42 1.74
C PRO A 126 -4.47 6.62 0.53
N ILE A 127 -5.77 6.59 0.19
CA ILE A 127 -6.24 5.89 -1.02
C ILE A 127 -5.65 6.49 -2.28
N ILE A 128 -5.66 7.82 -2.39
CA ILE A 128 -5.07 8.50 -3.55
C ILE A 128 -3.58 8.16 -3.62
N MET A 129 -2.86 8.24 -2.50
CA MET A 129 -1.43 7.97 -2.49
C MET A 129 -1.10 6.51 -2.79
N TYR A 130 -1.70 5.55 -2.10
CA TYR A 130 -1.49 4.11 -2.36
C TYR A 130 -2.03 3.65 -3.72
N GLY A 131 -3.00 4.37 -4.29
CA GLY A 131 -3.50 4.13 -5.65
C GLY A 131 -2.65 4.79 -6.74
N LEU A 132 -1.71 5.68 -6.40
CA LEU A 132 -0.82 6.31 -7.36
C LEU A 132 0.38 5.41 -7.66
N TYR A 133 0.69 5.31 -8.95
CA TYR A 133 1.92 4.68 -9.42
C TYR A 133 3.14 5.40 -8.85
N GLY A 134 4.13 4.66 -8.34
CA GLY A 134 5.34 5.21 -7.74
C GLY A 134 5.23 5.59 -6.26
N TYR A 135 4.06 5.48 -5.63
CA TYR A 135 4.00 5.70 -4.18
C TYR A 135 4.68 4.55 -3.43
N ASP A 136 5.61 4.91 -2.54
CA ASP A 136 6.45 3.98 -1.79
C ASP A 136 6.66 4.42 -0.35
N GLY A 137 5.61 4.98 0.25
CA GLY A 137 5.63 5.39 1.65
C GLY A 137 6.34 6.73 1.90
N GLN A 138 6.46 7.59 0.87
CA GLN A 138 7.06 8.93 1.03
C GLN A 138 6.24 9.83 2.00
N PHE A 139 5.02 9.44 2.35
CA PHE A 139 4.20 10.08 3.38
C PHE A 139 3.77 9.08 4.44
N ASP A 140 4.72 8.75 5.31
CA ASP A 140 4.50 7.81 6.40
C ASP A 140 3.98 8.51 7.66
N LEU A 141 2.66 8.63 7.76
CA LEU A 141 2.01 9.17 8.95
C LEU A 141 2.33 8.39 10.23
N LEU A 142 2.67 7.10 10.12
CA LEU A 142 2.88 6.21 11.25
C LEU A 142 4.29 6.33 11.81
N ASN A 143 5.30 6.43 10.97
CA ASN A 143 6.67 6.57 11.44
C ASN A 143 7.01 8.04 11.75
N ASP A 144 6.64 8.97 10.86
CA ASP A 144 7.07 10.35 10.97
C ASP A 144 6.13 11.21 11.84
N TYR A 145 4.84 10.84 11.89
CA TYR A 145 3.78 11.68 12.46
C TYR A 145 2.87 10.96 13.47
N TRP A 146 3.33 9.89 14.11
CA TRP A 146 2.51 9.08 15.02
C TRP A 146 1.82 9.90 16.13
N TYR A 147 2.46 10.97 16.60
CA TYR A 147 1.94 11.86 17.63
C TYR A 147 0.61 12.53 17.23
N ILE A 148 0.35 12.70 15.93
CA ILE A 148 -0.92 13.26 15.42
C ILE A 148 -2.10 12.35 15.81
N PHE A 149 -1.91 11.03 15.78
CA PHE A 149 -2.94 10.06 16.19
C PHE A 149 -3.30 10.17 17.68
N ILE A 150 -2.41 10.68 18.52
CA ILE A 150 -2.70 10.93 19.94
C ILE A 150 -3.27 12.33 20.14
N MET A 151 -2.70 13.31 19.47
CA MET A 151 -3.06 14.72 19.65
C MET A 151 -4.46 15.04 19.14
N ILE A 152 -4.92 14.47 18.02
CA ILE A 152 -6.25 14.78 17.46
C ILE A 152 -7.37 14.37 18.44
N PRO A 153 -7.48 13.11 18.91
CA PRO A 153 -8.54 12.73 19.84
C PRO A 153 -8.49 13.54 21.14
N ALA A 154 -7.29 13.77 21.67
CA ALA A 154 -7.09 14.56 22.88
C ALA A 154 -7.55 16.01 22.70
N TYR A 155 -7.15 16.65 21.60
CA TYR A 155 -7.55 18.02 21.27
C TYR A 155 -9.07 18.15 21.17
N VAL A 156 -9.74 17.25 20.43
CA VAL A 156 -11.20 17.26 20.28
C VAL A 156 -11.89 17.14 21.64
N PHE A 157 -11.42 16.23 22.49
CA PHE A 157 -11.94 16.06 23.85
C PHE A 157 -11.79 17.33 24.70
N PHE A 158 -10.62 17.97 24.68
CA PHE A 158 -10.39 19.18 25.45
C PHE A 158 -11.11 20.41 24.88
N ALA A 159 -11.28 20.51 23.55
CA ALA A 159 -12.04 21.57 22.91
C ALA A 159 -13.52 21.58 23.37
N HIS A 160 -14.10 20.40 23.52
CA HIS A 160 -15.41 20.20 24.12
C HIS A 160 -15.48 20.69 25.58
N TRP A 161 -14.49 20.34 26.40
CA TRP A 161 -14.40 20.84 27.79
C TRP A 161 -14.19 22.34 27.91
N ASN A 162 -13.37 22.94 27.05
CA ASN A 162 -13.15 24.38 27.00
C ASN A 162 -14.47 25.12 26.77
N THR A 163 -15.34 24.57 25.93
CA THR A 163 -16.66 25.12 25.67
C THR A 163 -17.57 25.03 26.89
N ILE A 164 -17.59 23.90 27.61
CA ILE A 164 -18.35 23.75 28.87
C ILE A 164 -17.88 24.78 29.92
N ARG A 165 -16.56 25.02 30.02
CA ARG A 165 -15.97 25.98 30.98
C ARG A 165 -16.45 27.41 30.80
N LEU A 166 -16.97 27.77 29.62
CA LEU A 166 -17.57 29.09 29.40
C LEU A 166 -18.84 29.28 30.22
N VAL A 167 -19.60 28.22 30.47
CA VAL A 167 -20.89 28.27 31.17
C VAL A 167 -20.80 27.78 32.61
N PHE A 168 -19.97 26.77 32.87
CA PHE A 168 -19.89 26.11 34.16
C PHE A 168 -18.47 26.09 34.74
N ARG A 169 -18.38 26.02 36.07
CA ARG A 169 -17.15 25.60 36.75
C ARG A 169 -17.09 24.07 36.75
N THR A 170 -16.04 23.51 36.16
CA THR A 170 -15.95 22.07 35.89
C THR A 170 -15.39 21.25 37.04
N ARG A 171 -14.53 21.83 37.91
CA ARG A 171 -13.89 21.12 39.05
C ARG A 171 -13.37 19.73 38.63
N PHE A 172 -13.70 18.68 39.39
CA PHE A 172 -13.26 17.30 39.20
C PHE A 172 -13.91 16.58 38.00
N TRP A 173 -14.96 17.15 37.40
CA TRP A 173 -15.69 16.48 36.30
C TRP A 173 -14.84 16.23 35.07
N VAL A 174 -13.83 17.06 34.82
CA VAL A 174 -12.86 16.83 33.74
C VAL A 174 -12.10 15.53 33.99
N ILE A 175 -11.59 15.34 35.22
CA ILE A 175 -10.83 14.14 35.59
C ILE A 175 -11.70 12.89 35.51
N ILE A 176 -12.94 12.97 36.03
CA ILE A 176 -13.90 11.86 35.92
C ILE A 176 -14.16 11.50 34.46
N SER A 177 -14.37 12.50 33.59
CA SER A 177 -14.60 12.23 32.18
C SER A 177 -13.39 11.67 31.44
N ILE A 178 -12.16 11.97 31.88
CA ILE A 178 -10.94 11.34 31.34
C ILE A 178 -10.95 9.84 31.69
N GLY A 179 -11.34 9.48 32.92
CA GLY A 179 -11.51 8.08 33.30
C GLY A 179 -12.52 7.35 32.40
N PHE A 180 -13.70 7.93 32.22
CA PHE A 180 -14.71 7.36 31.31
C PHE A 180 -14.24 7.31 29.85
N TYR A 181 -13.53 8.35 29.39
CA TYR A 181 -12.96 8.41 28.05
C TYR A 181 -12.02 7.22 27.79
N LEU A 182 -11.13 6.92 28.73
CA LEU A 182 -10.20 5.79 28.63
C LEU A 182 -10.95 4.44 28.62
N ILE A 183 -11.93 4.28 29.51
CA ILE A 183 -12.72 3.04 29.61
C ILE A 183 -13.50 2.78 28.30
N ILE A 184 -14.18 3.81 27.79
CA ILE A 184 -14.97 3.69 26.55
C ILE A 184 -14.05 3.45 25.36
N SER A 185 -12.95 4.20 25.23
CA SER A 185 -11.99 4.02 24.13
C SER A 185 -11.40 2.62 24.13
N PHE A 186 -11.02 2.09 25.29
CA PHE A 186 -10.51 0.73 25.39
C PHE A 186 -11.57 -0.33 25.05
N SER A 187 -12.82 -0.11 25.48
CA SER A 187 -13.94 -1.00 25.16
C SER A 187 -14.23 -1.01 23.65
N LEU A 188 -14.22 0.16 23.01
CA LEU A 188 -14.41 0.28 21.55
C LEU A 188 -13.26 -0.36 20.77
N TYR A 189 -12.01 -0.15 21.21
CA TYR A 189 -10.83 -0.78 20.63
C TYR A 189 -10.95 -2.32 20.58
N LYS A 190 -11.51 -2.93 21.63
CA LYS A 190 -11.71 -4.39 21.71
C LYS A 190 -12.91 -4.90 20.92
N THR A 191 -13.96 -4.10 20.77
CA THR A 191 -15.27 -4.57 20.26
C THR A 191 -15.52 -4.20 18.80
N THR A 192 -14.86 -3.19 18.26
CA THR A 192 -15.14 -2.65 16.91
C THR A 192 -14.03 -2.94 15.88
N ALA A 193 -13.06 -3.78 16.24
CA ALA A 193 -11.97 -4.18 15.35
C ALA A 193 -12.49 -5.02 14.18
N ALA A 194 -12.17 -4.63 12.94
CA ALA A 194 -12.43 -5.42 11.75
C ALA A 194 -11.41 -6.58 11.60
N ASP A 195 -11.83 -7.70 11.00
CA ASP A 195 -10.94 -8.81 10.64
C ASP A 195 -10.05 -8.41 9.45
N ARG A 196 -8.75 -8.30 9.72
CA ARG A 196 -7.75 -7.79 8.76
C ARG A 196 -7.05 -8.90 8.00
N ASN A 197 -7.13 -10.14 8.52
CA ASN A 197 -6.36 -11.25 7.96
C ASN A 197 -6.89 -11.62 6.59
N ILE A 198 -8.19 -11.44 6.36
CA ILE A 198 -8.83 -11.72 5.07
C ILE A 198 -8.11 -11.00 3.93
N LEU A 199 -7.84 -9.71 4.08
CA LEU A 199 -7.24 -8.90 3.02
C LEU A 199 -5.77 -9.29 2.78
N ASN A 200 -4.99 -9.39 3.86
CA ASN A 200 -3.57 -9.75 3.78
C ASN A 200 -3.38 -11.18 3.23
N GLN A 201 -4.20 -12.14 3.67
CA GLN A 201 -4.17 -13.53 3.17
C GLN A 201 -4.63 -13.61 1.71
N THR A 202 -5.64 -12.83 1.31
CA THR A 202 -6.09 -12.78 -0.09
C THR A 202 -4.99 -12.24 -1.00
N TYR A 203 -4.31 -11.18 -0.58
CA TYR A 203 -3.18 -10.63 -1.32
C TYR A 203 -2.01 -11.62 -1.42
N TYR A 204 -1.64 -12.24 -0.29
CA TYR A 204 -0.57 -13.25 -0.26
C TYR A 204 -0.91 -14.45 -1.15
N SER A 205 -2.13 -14.98 -1.05
CA SER A 205 -2.60 -16.11 -1.85
C SER A 205 -2.57 -15.79 -3.35
N ARG A 206 -2.97 -14.56 -3.73
CA ARG A 206 -2.93 -14.10 -5.12
C ARG A 206 -1.52 -14.05 -5.71
N HIS A 207 -0.53 -13.61 -4.91
CA HIS A 207 0.86 -13.44 -5.34
C HIS A 207 1.79 -14.56 -4.86
N LYS A 208 1.22 -15.67 -4.38
CA LYS A 208 1.97 -16.75 -3.74
C LYS A 208 3.13 -17.24 -4.61
N GLN A 209 2.90 -17.45 -5.91
CA GLN A 209 3.95 -17.91 -6.83
C GLN A 209 5.13 -16.93 -6.91
N ARG A 210 4.87 -15.62 -7.01
CA ARG A 210 5.91 -14.57 -7.03
C ARG A 210 6.68 -14.55 -5.71
N PHE A 211 5.99 -14.67 -4.59
CA PHE A 211 6.60 -14.61 -3.27
C PHE A 211 7.42 -15.87 -2.96
N ASP A 212 6.87 -17.05 -3.27
CA ASP A 212 7.58 -18.32 -3.12
C ASP A 212 8.82 -18.35 -4.03
N PHE A 213 8.76 -17.76 -5.23
CA PHE A 213 9.92 -17.63 -6.12
C PHE A 213 11.01 -16.74 -5.53
N ILE A 214 10.67 -15.54 -5.03
CA ILE A 214 11.63 -14.65 -4.34
C ILE A 214 12.31 -15.39 -3.19
N ASP A 215 11.50 -16.02 -2.34
CA ASP A 215 11.98 -16.71 -1.15
C ASP A 215 12.92 -17.86 -1.55
N SER A 216 12.56 -18.62 -2.59
CA SER A 216 13.40 -19.72 -3.10
C SER A 216 14.73 -19.25 -3.69
N GLU A 217 14.77 -18.13 -4.42
CA GLU A 217 15.99 -17.59 -5.01
C GLU A 217 16.89 -16.95 -3.94
N PHE A 218 16.31 -16.33 -2.91
CA PHE A 218 17.06 -15.82 -1.75
C PHE A 218 17.69 -16.97 -0.95
N ASP A 219 16.94 -18.05 -0.73
CA ASP A 219 17.46 -19.24 -0.07
C ASP A 219 18.62 -19.87 -0.87
N LYS A 220 18.50 -19.95 -2.20
CA LYS A 220 19.60 -20.41 -3.08
C LYS A 220 20.82 -19.48 -2.98
N ALA A 221 20.61 -18.17 -2.98
CA ALA A 221 21.67 -17.17 -2.86
C ALA A 221 22.42 -17.28 -1.52
N SER A 222 21.69 -17.50 -0.42
CA SER A 222 22.28 -17.63 0.91
C SER A 222 23.24 -18.82 1.01
N ARG A 223 22.94 -19.93 0.31
CA ARG A 223 23.79 -21.13 0.27
C ARG A 223 25.11 -20.91 -0.45
N ILE A 224 25.19 -19.91 -1.33
CA ILE A 224 26.42 -19.50 -2.02
C ILE A 224 27.06 -18.25 -1.39
N GLY A 225 26.62 -17.86 -0.19
CA GLY A 225 27.21 -16.75 0.58
C GLY A 225 26.71 -15.36 0.21
N ILE A 226 25.62 -15.26 -0.57
CA ILE A 226 25.01 -13.98 -0.96
C ILE A 226 23.77 -13.74 -0.09
N PHE A 227 23.76 -12.62 0.62
CA PHE A 227 22.68 -12.26 1.54
C PHE A 227 22.00 -10.97 1.07
N PHE A 228 20.69 -11.06 0.84
CA PHE A 228 19.86 -9.90 0.53
C PHE A 228 19.17 -9.39 1.79
N SER A 229 18.95 -8.08 1.86
CA SER A 229 18.21 -7.47 2.98
C SER A 229 16.72 -7.77 2.92
N ASP A 230 16.04 -7.73 4.06
CA ASP A 230 14.57 -7.78 4.13
C ASP A 230 13.93 -6.64 3.33
N THR A 231 14.57 -5.47 3.29
CA THR A 231 14.12 -4.34 2.48
C THR A 231 14.14 -4.68 0.98
N THR A 232 15.16 -5.38 0.49
CA THR A 232 15.21 -5.86 -0.90
C THR A 232 14.06 -6.82 -1.19
N LYS A 233 13.77 -7.72 -0.25
CA LYS A 233 12.63 -8.66 -0.33
C LYS A 233 11.30 -7.92 -0.41
N GLU A 234 11.09 -6.90 0.41
CA GLU A 234 9.89 -6.05 0.37
C GLU A 234 9.75 -5.30 -0.95
N ILE A 235 10.84 -4.74 -1.49
CA ILE A 235 10.85 -4.05 -2.80
C ILE A 235 10.42 -5.01 -3.92
N LEU A 236 10.93 -6.24 -3.94
CA LEU A 236 10.59 -7.23 -4.98
C LEU A 236 9.15 -7.72 -4.91
N ARG A 237 8.52 -7.63 -3.72
CA ARG A 237 7.11 -8.00 -3.52
C ARG A 237 6.12 -6.93 -3.99
N LYS A 238 6.57 -5.68 -4.14
CA LYS A 238 5.78 -4.59 -4.69
C LYS A 238 5.95 -4.51 -6.22
N GLU A 239 4.90 -4.15 -6.94
CA GLU A 239 4.93 -4.06 -8.40
C GLU A 239 5.07 -2.61 -8.90
N ASN A 240 4.42 -1.67 -8.23
CA ASN A 240 4.23 -0.29 -8.69
C ASN A 240 5.00 0.74 -7.85
N ALA A 241 5.70 0.30 -6.80
CA ALA A 241 6.48 1.17 -5.94
C ALA A 241 7.69 1.80 -6.67
N GLU A 242 8.05 3.03 -6.29
CA GLU A 242 9.21 3.75 -6.84
C GLU A 242 10.52 2.97 -6.65
N ARG A 243 10.78 2.40 -5.46
CA ARG A 243 12.00 1.60 -5.27
C ARG A 243 12.04 0.35 -6.15
N THR A 244 10.89 -0.25 -6.47
CA THR A 244 10.81 -1.38 -7.42
C THR A 244 11.17 -0.91 -8.83
N THR A 245 10.63 0.24 -9.22
CA THR A 245 10.92 0.87 -10.51
C THR A 245 12.40 1.21 -10.64
N ASP A 246 12.98 1.85 -9.63
CA ASP A 246 14.39 2.19 -9.56
C ASP A 246 15.29 0.96 -9.58
N LEU A 247 14.90 -0.10 -8.88
CA LEU A 247 15.63 -1.37 -8.90
C LEU A 247 15.69 -1.93 -10.32
N VAL A 248 14.55 -2.06 -11.00
CA VAL A 248 14.49 -2.57 -12.38
C VAL A 248 15.32 -1.70 -13.33
N TYR A 249 15.26 -0.38 -13.19
CA TYR A 249 16.06 0.55 -13.99
C TYR A 249 17.56 0.38 -13.76
N LYS A 250 17.99 0.29 -12.49
CA LYS A 250 19.40 0.05 -12.12
C LYS A 250 19.91 -1.28 -12.66
N LEU A 251 19.11 -2.34 -12.56
CA LEU A 251 19.44 -3.65 -13.10
C LEU A 251 19.60 -3.61 -14.62
N LYS A 252 18.65 -3.01 -15.36
CA LYS A 252 18.76 -2.81 -16.82
C LYS A 252 20.03 -2.05 -17.21
N ASN A 253 20.37 -0.99 -16.48
CA ASN A 253 21.56 -0.20 -16.77
C ASN A 253 22.86 -0.92 -16.42
N ALA A 254 22.88 -1.81 -15.42
CA ALA A 254 24.06 -2.61 -15.11
C ALA A 254 24.52 -3.45 -16.33
N PHE A 255 23.57 -3.96 -17.11
CA PHE A 255 23.85 -4.72 -18.35
C PHE A 255 24.32 -3.87 -19.54
N GLN A 256 24.24 -2.54 -19.45
CA GLN A 256 24.79 -1.63 -20.48
C GLN A 256 26.28 -1.35 -20.26
N THR A 257 26.81 -1.72 -19.09
CA THR A 257 28.22 -1.50 -18.77
C THR A 257 29.11 -2.61 -19.32
N ASP A 258 30.37 -2.28 -19.58
CA ASP A 258 31.35 -3.26 -20.03
C ASP A 258 31.88 -4.17 -18.91
N SER A 259 31.61 -3.83 -17.64
CA SER A 259 32.02 -4.64 -16.50
C SER A 259 31.28 -5.98 -16.43
N ILE A 260 31.94 -6.97 -15.84
CA ILE A 260 31.32 -8.25 -15.45
C ILE A 260 30.28 -7.97 -14.37
N ILE A 261 29.08 -8.50 -14.56
CA ILE A 261 27.95 -8.28 -13.65
C ILE A 261 28.07 -9.24 -12.46
N PRO A 262 28.01 -8.73 -11.21
CA PRO A 262 28.11 -9.59 -10.04
C PRO A 262 26.86 -10.49 -9.86
N VAL A 263 27.06 -11.64 -9.22
CA VAL A 263 26.06 -12.71 -9.06
C VAL A 263 24.77 -12.22 -8.39
N ASP A 264 24.88 -11.32 -7.42
CA ASP A 264 23.72 -10.73 -6.72
C ASP A 264 22.80 -9.99 -7.69
N THR A 265 23.37 -9.25 -8.64
CA THR A 265 22.70 -8.48 -9.67
C THR A 265 22.03 -9.40 -10.68
N LEU A 266 22.67 -10.53 -11.04
CA LEU A 266 22.09 -11.55 -11.91
C LEU A 266 20.86 -12.21 -11.26
N ILE A 267 20.96 -12.57 -9.97
CA ILE A 267 19.84 -13.14 -9.22
C ILE A 267 18.66 -12.15 -9.16
N LEU A 268 18.92 -10.88 -8.86
CA LEU A 268 17.89 -9.86 -8.85
C LEU A 268 17.27 -9.66 -10.24
N GLN A 269 18.08 -9.65 -11.31
CA GLN A 269 17.60 -9.56 -12.69
C GLN A 269 16.66 -10.71 -13.04
N LYS A 270 17.00 -11.94 -12.66
CA LYS A 270 16.16 -13.12 -12.84
C LYS A 270 14.82 -12.97 -12.11
N ILE A 271 14.84 -12.54 -10.85
CA ILE A 271 13.63 -12.34 -10.04
C ILE A 271 12.71 -11.29 -10.64
N VAL A 272 13.24 -10.12 -11.05
CA VAL A 272 12.39 -9.05 -11.61
C VAL A 272 11.74 -9.45 -12.94
N ILE A 273 12.40 -10.28 -13.76
CA ILE A 273 11.82 -10.82 -14.99
C ILE A 273 10.69 -11.80 -14.66
N HIS A 274 10.96 -12.77 -13.77
CA HIS A 274 9.99 -13.78 -13.35
C HIS A 274 8.72 -13.13 -12.77
N ASN A 275 8.91 -12.12 -11.93
CA ASN A 275 7.83 -11.38 -11.27
C ASN A 275 7.24 -10.26 -12.12
N MET A 276 7.72 -10.07 -13.35
CA MET A 276 7.23 -9.07 -14.30
C MET A 276 7.31 -7.63 -13.77
N ASN A 277 8.25 -7.34 -12.87
CA ASN A 277 8.45 -6.00 -12.32
C ASN A 277 8.95 -5.04 -13.42
N LYS A 278 8.47 -3.79 -13.43
CA LYS A 278 8.78 -2.82 -14.49
C LYS A 278 9.27 -1.52 -13.89
N HIS A 279 10.11 -0.81 -14.64
CA HIS A 279 10.52 0.54 -14.29
C HIS A 279 9.60 1.59 -14.92
N GLY A 280 8.39 1.77 -14.38
CA GLY A 280 7.47 2.79 -14.92
C GLY A 280 6.93 2.50 -16.32
N LEU A 281 5.68 2.87 -16.57
CA LEU A 281 5.26 3.16 -17.94
C LEU A 281 5.81 4.55 -18.31
N TYR A 282 7.13 4.65 -18.55
CA TYR A 282 7.58 5.65 -19.50
C TYR A 282 7.01 5.20 -20.84
N LEU A 283 5.78 5.62 -21.14
CA LEU A 283 5.27 5.61 -22.50
C LEU A 283 6.16 6.59 -23.26
N TYR A 284 7.36 6.16 -23.62
CA TYR A 284 8.13 6.80 -24.67
C TYR A 284 7.17 6.85 -25.84
N GLY A 285 6.70 8.07 -26.15
CA GLY A 285 5.55 8.27 -27.04
C GLY A 285 5.73 7.57 -28.38
N HIS A 286 4.64 7.46 -29.15
CA HIS A 286 4.58 6.72 -30.43
C HIS A 286 5.73 6.97 -31.43
N ASN A 287 6.52 8.05 -31.27
CA ASN A 287 7.59 8.47 -32.16
C ASN A 287 9.01 8.11 -31.67
N LYS A 288 9.18 7.36 -30.57
CA LYS A 288 10.49 6.87 -30.10
C LYS A 288 10.66 5.38 -30.39
N ASP A 289 11.91 4.91 -30.34
CA ASP A 289 12.25 3.49 -30.38
C ASP A 289 11.41 2.73 -29.33
N ARG A 290 10.50 1.88 -29.82
CA ARG A 290 9.54 1.14 -29.00
C ARG A 290 10.22 0.14 -28.09
N ASP A 291 11.40 -0.35 -28.45
CA ASP A 291 12.14 -1.30 -27.63
C ASP A 291 12.73 -0.66 -26.37
N LEU A 292 12.74 0.67 -26.26
CA LEU A 292 13.02 1.35 -24.99
C LEU A 292 12.03 0.98 -23.88
N ASN A 293 10.82 0.57 -24.25
CA ASN A 293 9.79 0.10 -23.33
C ASN A 293 10.09 -1.30 -22.75
N TRP A 294 11.11 -2.00 -23.27
CA TRP A 294 11.57 -3.26 -22.67
C TRP A 294 12.20 -3.00 -21.29
N PRO A 295 11.67 -3.57 -20.20
CA PRO A 295 12.08 -3.18 -18.86
C PRO A 295 13.40 -3.79 -18.40
N TYR A 296 13.89 -4.82 -19.09
CA TYR A 296 15.01 -5.66 -18.65
C TYR A 296 16.26 -5.46 -19.50
N ALA A 297 17.33 -6.17 -19.15
CA ALA A 297 18.51 -6.32 -20.00
C ALA A 297 18.11 -6.82 -21.39
N LEU A 298 18.73 -6.28 -22.44
CA LEU A 298 18.48 -6.72 -23.81
C LEU A 298 19.12 -8.09 -24.06
N PRO A 299 18.56 -8.91 -24.97
CA PRO A 299 19.07 -10.26 -25.20
C PRO A 299 20.56 -10.29 -25.56
N GLU A 300 21.03 -9.38 -26.42
CA GLU A 300 22.44 -9.34 -26.80
C GLU A 300 23.36 -8.82 -25.68
N GLN A 301 22.86 -8.04 -24.73
CA GLN A 301 23.63 -7.65 -23.55
C GLN A 301 23.87 -8.85 -22.65
N ILE A 302 22.86 -9.71 -22.50
CA ILE A 302 22.99 -10.98 -21.77
C ILE A 302 23.97 -11.91 -22.50
N TYR A 303 23.88 -12.00 -23.82
CA TYR A 303 24.85 -12.75 -24.64
C TYR A 303 26.29 -12.27 -24.43
N ASN A 304 26.53 -10.96 -24.49
CA ASN A 304 27.85 -10.40 -24.28
C ASN A 304 28.39 -10.69 -22.87
N GLN A 305 27.53 -10.73 -21.86
CA GLN A 305 27.92 -11.13 -20.51
C GLN A 305 28.23 -12.63 -20.41
N ILE A 306 27.52 -13.48 -21.16
CA ILE A 306 27.85 -14.91 -21.24
C ILE A 306 29.27 -15.10 -21.79
N LEU A 307 29.64 -14.37 -22.84
CA LEU A 307 30.97 -14.45 -23.44
C LEU A 307 32.10 -13.94 -22.52
N LYS A 308 31.79 -13.06 -21.56
CA LYS A 308 32.76 -12.51 -20.60
C LYS A 308 33.04 -13.44 -19.41
N ASN A 309 32.18 -14.43 -19.16
CA ASN A 309 32.27 -15.30 -18.01
C ASN A 309 32.81 -16.69 -18.36
N ASP A 310 33.40 -17.37 -17.38
CA ASP A 310 33.83 -18.75 -17.58
C ASP A 310 32.62 -19.64 -17.86
N VAL A 311 32.77 -20.58 -18.79
CA VAL A 311 31.71 -21.50 -19.21
C VAL A 311 31.18 -22.32 -18.04
N ASN A 312 31.98 -22.59 -17.00
CA ASN A 312 31.59 -23.34 -15.80
C ASN A 312 31.25 -22.48 -14.59
N SER A 313 31.24 -21.15 -14.74
CA SER A 313 30.86 -20.23 -13.68
C SER A 313 29.36 -20.29 -13.36
N LYS A 314 29.02 -19.86 -12.14
CA LYS A 314 27.61 -19.76 -11.71
C LYS A 314 26.91 -18.60 -12.42
N GLU A 315 27.67 -17.57 -12.76
CA GLU A 315 27.29 -16.41 -13.55
C GLU A 315 26.75 -16.83 -14.91
N THR A 316 27.47 -17.70 -15.64
CA THR A 316 27.01 -18.22 -16.92
C THR A 316 25.71 -18.99 -16.78
N GLU A 317 25.58 -19.88 -15.79
CA GLU A 317 24.32 -20.59 -15.54
C GLU A 317 23.15 -19.63 -15.27
N LEU A 318 23.35 -18.61 -14.43
CA LEU A 318 22.34 -17.59 -14.13
C LEU A 318 21.97 -16.77 -15.36
N LEU A 319 22.91 -16.44 -16.25
CA LEU A 319 22.63 -15.73 -17.49
C LEU A 319 21.76 -16.56 -18.45
N PHE A 320 21.97 -17.87 -18.51
CA PHE A 320 21.08 -18.79 -19.24
C PHE A 320 19.68 -18.86 -18.60
N GLU A 321 19.59 -18.91 -17.26
CA GLU A 321 18.30 -18.86 -16.55
C GLU A 321 17.57 -17.54 -16.77
N ILE A 322 18.28 -16.40 -16.84
CA ILE A 322 17.72 -15.09 -17.18
C ILE A 322 17.11 -15.11 -18.58
N LEU A 323 17.81 -15.66 -19.58
CA LEU A 323 17.25 -15.82 -20.93
C LEU A 323 16.01 -16.72 -20.91
N ALA A 324 16.03 -17.80 -20.14
CA ALA A 324 14.88 -18.69 -19.99
C ALA A 324 13.65 -17.95 -19.45
N GLU A 325 13.82 -17.09 -18.44
CA GLU A 325 12.74 -16.26 -17.89
C GLU A 325 12.22 -15.24 -18.93
N GLN A 326 13.10 -14.64 -19.75
CA GLN A 326 12.67 -13.76 -20.83
C GLN A 326 11.84 -14.52 -21.88
N ILE A 327 12.26 -15.72 -22.27
CA ILE A 327 11.53 -16.57 -23.22
C ILE A 327 10.18 -16.97 -22.64
N ALA A 328 10.14 -17.33 -21.35
CA ALA A 328 8.93 -17.76 -20.68
C ALA A 328 7.80 -16.71 -20.71
N ILE A 329 8.14 -15.42 -20.83
CA ILE A 329 7.15 -14.35 -21.04
C ILE A 329 6.47 -14.50 -22.41
N PHE A 330 7.22 -14.74 -23.48
CA PHE A 330 6.69 -14.84 -24.84
C PHE A 330 6.02 -16.18 -25.13
N THR A 331 6.37 -17.25 -24.40
CA THR A 331 5.72 -18.57 -24.52
C THR A 331 4.50 -18.73 -23.61
N ALA A 332 4.14 -17.71 -22.83
CA ALA A 332 2.95 -17.75 -21.99
C ALA A 332 1.68 -18.01 -22.84
N PRO A 333 0.79 -18.93 -22.42
CA PRO A 333 -0.39 -19.28 -23.19
C PRO A 333 -1.33 -18.08 -23.34
N GLU A 334 -2.01 -17.99 -24.48
CA GLU A 334 -3.07 -17.01 -24.66
C GLU A 334 -4.32 -17.44 -23.89
N ASN A 335 -4.71 -16.65 -22.90
CA ASN A 335 -5.87 -16.96 -22.10
C ASN A 335 -7.15 -16.52 -22.82
N ALA A 336 -7.76 -17.42 -23.59
CA ALA A 336 -9.11 -17.24 -24.10
C ALA A 336 -10.09 -16.94 -22.94
N ARG A 337 -11.07 -16.06 -23.15
CA ARG A 337 -12.05 -15.64 -22.11
C ARG A 337 -12.73 -16.81 -21.40
N GLU A 338 -12.88 -17.95 -22.08
CA GLU A 338 -13.52 -19.17 -21.58
C GLU A 338 -12.64 -20.00 -20.63
N GLY A 339 -11.31 -19.79 -20.62
CA GLY A 339 -10.34 -20.54 -19.81
C GLY A 339 -10.05 -19.97 -18.42
N ARG A 340 -10.78 -18.94 -17.95
CA ARG A 340 -10.46 -18.21 -16.70
C ARG A 340 -10.33 -19.10 -15.45
N LYS A 341 -11.02 -20.24 -15.39
CA LYS A 341 -10.96 -21.18 -14.26
C LYS A 341 -9.76 -22.15 -14.31
N LYS A 342 -9.09 -22.29 -15.46
CA LYS A 342 -8.00 -23.26 -15.65
C LYS A 342 -6.64 -22.73 -15.22
N TYR A 343 -6.44 -21.43 -15.27
CA TYR A 343 -5.16 -20.78 -15.03
C TYR A 343 -5.12 -20.05 -13.69
N THR A 344 -3.94 -20.05 -13.07
CA THR A 344 -3.62 -19.31 -11.86
C THR A 344 -3.57 -17.80 -12.12
N PHE A 345 -3.64 -16.99 -11.06
CA PHE A 345 -3.58 -15.53 -11.20
C PHE A 345 -2.29 -15.08 -11.90
N TYR A 346 -1.15 -15.66 -11.53
CA TYR A 346 0.15 -15.38 -12.13
C TYR A 346 0.17 -15.69 -13.64
N GLU A 347 -0.40 -16.81 -14.09
CA GLU A 347 -0.48 -17.13 -15.52
C GLU A 347 -1.36 -16.13 -16.30
N HIS A 348 -2.45 -15.64 -15.69
CA HIS A 348 -3.26 -14.56 -16.27
C HIS A 348 -2.49 -13.24 -16.37
N GLU A 349 -1.76 -12.89 -15.32
CA GLU A 349 -0.90 -11.71 -15.29
C GLU A 349 0.18 -11.80 -16.37
N LYS A 350 0.85 -12.95 -16.50
CA LYS A 350 1.88 -13.22 -17.50
C LYS A 350 1.36 -13.15 -18.93
N SER A 351 0.19 -13.73 -19.20
CA SER A 351 -0.48 -13.65 -20.51
C SER A 351 -0.84 -12.19 -20.88
N ASN A 352 -1.38 -11.43 -19.93
CA ASN A 352 -1.68 -10.01 -20.14
C ASN A 352 -0.40 -9.19 -20.33
N PHE A 353 0.65 -9.51 -19.58
CA PHE A 353 1.95 -8.84 -19.69
C PHE A 353 2.58 -9.08 -21.07
N LYS A 354 2.59 -10.34 -21.54
CA LYS A 354 3.00 -10.69 -22.91
C LYS A 354 2.28 -9.83 -23.94
N ARG A 355 0.94 -9.81 -23.92
CA ARG A 355 0.13 -9.04 -24.89
C ARG A 355 0.47 -7.55 -24.88
N ASN A 356 0.64 -6.98 -23.69
CA ASN A 356 1.04 -5.58 -23.55
C ASN A 356 2.44 -5.35 -24.13
N LEU A 357 3.41 -6.21 -23.83
CA LEU A 357 4.76 -6.13 -24.40
C LEU A 357 4.75 -6.22 -25.93
N MET A 358 4.08 -7.23 -26.50
CA MET A 358 3.95 -7.39 -27.96
C MET A 358 3.29 -6.18 -28.66
N SER A 359 2.61 -5.31 -27.90
CA SER A 359 2.04 -4.07 -28.41
C SER A 359 2.97 -2.85 -28.30
N ILE A 360 3.93 -2.87 -27.38
CA ILE A 360 4.80 -1.72 -27.05
C ILE A 360 6.28 -1.95 -27.37
N THR A 361 6.69 -3.17 -27.75
CA THR A 361 8.02 -3.51 -28.28
C THR A 361 7.89 -4.10 -29.67
N GLU A 362 8.90 -3.95 -30.52
CA GLU A 362 8.86 -4.42 -31.92
C GLU A 362 9.87 -5.51 -32.22
N THR A 363 11.09 -5.45 -31.68
CA THR A 363 12.17 -6.35 -32.13
C THR A 363 12.68 -7.32 -31.08
N ILE A 364 12.26 -7.18 -29.81
CA ILE A 364 12.76 -7.97 -28.68
C ILE A 364 12.66 -9.49 -28.94
N GLN A 365 11.54 -9.96 -29.49
CA GLN A 365 11.36 -11.38 -29.77
C GLN A 365 12.36 -11.88 -30.83
N SER A 366 12.57 -11.12 -31.92
CA SER A 366 13.55 -11.44 -32.95
C SER A 366 14.97 -11.47 -32.40
N ARG A 367 15.30 -10.52 -31.52
CA ARG A 367 16.62 -10.44 -30.88
C ARG A 367 16.89 -11.64 -29.98
N LEU A 368 15.90 -12.01 -29.17
CA LEU A 368 15.97 -13.17 -28.28
C LEU A 368 16.15 -14.47 -29.08
N LEU A 369 15.43 -14.63 -30.21
CA LEU A 369 15.58 -15.81 -31.08
C LEU A 369 16.99 -15.94 -31.65
N GLN A 370 17.60 -14.85 -32.08
CA GLN A 370 18.96 -14.87 -32.64
C GLN A 370 20.01 -15.23 -31.59
N VAL A 371 19.91 -14.65 -30.40
CA VAL A 371 20.79 -14.98 -29.27
C VAL A 371 20.67 -16.46 -28.91
N VAL A 372 19.44 -16.97 -28.81
CA VAL A 372 19.20 -18.40 -28.52
C VAL A 372 19.78 -19.31 -29.61
N ARG A 373 19.58 -18.98 -30.89
CA ARG A 373 20.14 -19.75 -32.01
C ARG A 373 21.68 -19.75 -31.99
N LYS A 374 22.29 -18.59 -31.72
CA LYS A 374 23.75 -18.47 -31.61
C LYS A 374 24.29 -19.31 -30.46
N LEU A 375 23.73 -19.18 -29.25
CA LEU A 375 24.14 -19.98 -28.09
C LEU A 375 23.95 -21.49 -28.29
N ARG A 376 22.88 -21.91 -28.99
CA ARG A 376 22.65 -23.32 -29.33
C ARG A 376 23.64 -23.86 -30.37
N SER A 377 24.14 -23.01 -31.26
CA SER A 377 25.16 -23.41 -32.25
C SER A 377 26.55 -23.61 -31.65
N GLU A 378 26.81 -23.00 -30.49
CA GLU A 378 28.10 -23.05 -29.80
C GLU A 378 28.22 -24.29 -28.90
N LYS A 379 29.14 -25.20 -29.25
CA LYS A 379 29.37 -26.46 -28.50
C LYS A 379 29.85 -26.24 -27.06
N SER A 380 30.56 -25.14 -26.79
CA SER A 380 31.01 -24.78 -25.44
C SER A 380 29.84 -24.69 -24.45
N PHE A 381 28.66 -24.30 -24.92
CA PHE A 381 27.48 -24.12 -24.08
C PHE A 381 26.49 -25.28 -24.10
N GLU A 382 26.83 -26.42 -24.71
CA GLU A 382 25.95 -27.60 -24.86
C GLU A 382 25.31 -28.02 -23.54
N LYS A 383 26.08 -27.99 -22.45
CA LYS A 383 25.58 -28.33 -21.11
C LYS A 383 24.44 -27.45 -20.60
N TYR A 384 24.23 -26.25 -21.15
CA TYR A 384 23.16 -25.33 -20.74
C TYR A 384 21.97 -25.30 -21.71
N HIS A 385 22.02 -26.04 -22.82
CA HIS A 385 20.94 -26.03 -23.81
C HIS A 385 19.58 -26.44 -23.21
N TYR A 386 19.58 -27.27 -22.16
CA TYR A 386 18.36 -27.66 -21.44
C TYR A 386 17.65 -26.51 -20.72
N LEU A 387 18.35 -25.41 -20.41
CA LEU A 387 17.77 -24.24 -19.74
C LEU A 387 17.03 -23.33 -20.71
N ILE A 388 17.34 -23.39 -22.01
CA ILE A 388 16.76 -22.50 -23.01
C ILE A 388 15.62 -23.24 -23.72
N PRO A 389 14.35 -22.98 -23.37
CA PRO A 389 13.23 -23.59 -24.07
C PRO A 389 13.18 -23.14 -25.53
N GLU A 390 12.66 -24.01 -26.39
CA GLU A 390 12.33 -23.63 -27.76
C GLU A 390 11.16 -22.68 -27.77
N PHE A 391 11.24 -21.67 -28.63
CA PHE A 391 10.13 -20.77 -28.90
C PHE A 391 10.21 -20.25 -30.33
N GLU A 392 9.05 -19.88 -30.86
CA GLU A 392 8.91 -19.41 -32.23
C GLU A 392 8.61 -17.90 -32.24
N PHE A 393 8.86 -17.29 -33.39
CA PHE A 393 8.48 -15.91 -33.64
C PHE A 393 6.96 -15.82 -33.81
N ASP A 394 6.33 -14.82 -33.18
CA ASP A 394 4.89 -14.60 -33.20
C ASP A 394 4.64 -13.22 -33.78
N ASP A 395 4.18 -13.17 -35.03
CA ASP A 395 3.83 -11.91 -35.69
C ASP A 395 2.50 -11.38 -35.15
N TYR A 396 2.56 -10.81 -33.95
CA TYR A 396 1.40 -10.32 -33.22
C TYR A 396 0.71 -9.16 -33.95
N ASN A 397 -0.23 -9.52 -34.84
CA ASN A 397 -0.99 -8.61 -35.70
C ASN A 397 -0.08 -7.67 -36.54
N GLY A 398 1.04 -8.16 -37.08
CA GLY A 398 1.94 -7.36 -37.91
C GLY A 398 2.80 -6.35 -37.14
N ARG A 399 2.83 -6.42 -35.80
CA ARG A 399 3.54 -5.44 -34.95
C ARG A 399 4.97 -5.82 -34.61
N GLN A 400 5.28 -7.11 -34.62
CA GLN A 400 6.63 -7.57 -34.37
C GLN A 400 7.45 -7.50 -35.66
N LYS A 401 8.72 -7.15 -35.53
CA LYS A 401 9.64 -6.98 -36.66
C LYS A 401 10.84 -7.87 -36.48
N HIS A 402 11.30 -8.43 -37.60
CA HIS A 402 12.64 -8.99 -37.66
C HIS A 402 13.67 -7.87 -37.57
N PHE A 403 14.74 -8.15 -36.83
CA PHE A 403 15.86 -7.25 -36.63
C PHE A 403 17.12 -8.08 -36.72
N ASP A 404 18.12 -7.66 -37.48
CA ASP A 404 19.37 -8.41 -37.64
C ASP A 404 20.40 -7.94 -36.61
N LEU A 405 20.67 -8.78 -35.61
CA LEU A 405 21.72 -8.53 -34.63
C LEU A 405 23.09 -8.91 -35.22
N LYS A 406 24.03 -7.97 -35.16
CA LYS A 406 25.45 -8.28 -35.35
C LYS A 406 26.02 -8.86 -34.05
N LEU A 407 25.88 -10.17 -33.87
CA LEU A 407 26.56 -10.92 -32.82
C LEU A 407 27.98 -11.23 -33.32
N THR A 408 28.95 -10.36 -32.99
CA THR A 408 30.36 -10.56 -33.33
C THR A 408 30.99 -11.64 -32.45
N GLU A 409 31.91 -12.41 -33.02
CA GLU A 409 32.70 -13.45 -32.33
C GLU A 409 33.72 -12.88 -31.33
#